data_AF-A0AAE1RXK8-F1
#
_entry.id   AF-A0AAE1RXK8-F1
#
_cell.length_a   1.000
_cell.length_b   1.000
_cell.length_c   1.000
_cell.angle_alpha   90.00
_cell.angle_beta   90.00
_cell.angle_gamma   90.00
#
_symmetry.space_group_name_H-M   'P 1'
#
loop_
_entity.id
_entity.type
_entity.pdbx_description
1 polymer ?
#
loop_
_entity_poly.entity_id
_entity_poly.type
_entity_poly.pdbx_seq_one_letter_code
_entity_poly.pdbx_strand_id
1 'polypeptide(L)'
;MGALTDNLVPDIVEEEAINKELEGQIHTVEESKYFPPELVCHCGNDSEAEAVYYCYLVELQHDSYNDFQLHGIILAVRTRLKFDDEILAFDLDVDRGRRLQVQLYHSKVVTLTSEEIRRCQRFQVTVFRTLLDRNLSKLPDALAAVQSPIGSAVSDYLLLPSLGSTPEINWKCVNSFLFPSQVLGEKHMDFCSTQGKKRSVNTKTGVVCSCMLENSLVCTPHNGHIYCITGFLDNLDCNSLLDMRTGESITYREYYKKRHGINICFEGEPLLRGKHICKVHNYLQRSRTQKAKDSTDSSVELPPEVCSLIMSPVSMSTIYTYLYVPSIMHRIESLIMASNLKRMHLDHCTLNIFIPTAMVLEAMTTKKCLEKFHLESLETLGDSFLKYAASIQLFKTYENHHEGLLTVKKNKIISNAALCKLGCARKIQGFIRNEPFDLKTWLIPGDNSQVHKFNEEFLMPSVKIYSRGKLKIKSKRVADVVEALIGAYLSSGGELAALSFMKWLGLDVDFVDTPMPRHFPMNAEKIVNVDTWNPCYITGSMILLCLLKR
;
A
#
# COMPACT_ATOMS: atom_id res chain seq x y z
N MET A 1 -0.46 -36.01 -55.00
CA MET A 1 -1.49 -35.57 -55.97
C MET A 1 -2.69 -35.13 -55.16
N GLY A 2 -3.02 -33.88 -54.95
CA GLY A 2 -2.51 -32.58 -55.40
C GLY A 2 -3.37 -31.52 -54.69
N ALA A 3 -2.80 -30.34 -54.46
CA ALA A 3 -3.45 -29.07 -54.14
C ALA A 3 -4.92 -29.10 -53.65
N LEU A 4 -5.12 -29.14 -52.34
CA LEU A 4 -6.23 -28.46 -51.67
C LEU A 4 -5.66 -27.22 -50.97
N THR A 5 -4.94 -26.42 -51.75
CA THR A 5 -4.49 -25.09 -51.36
C THR A 5 -5.27 -24.09 -52.21
N ASP A 6 -5.76 -23.05 -51.55
CA ASP A 6 -6.10 -21.73 -52.12
C ASP A 6 -7.58 -21.36 -52.33
N ASN A 7 -8.57 -22.26 -52.22
CA ASN A 7 -9.99 -21.90 -52.44
C ASN A 7 -10.96 -22.05 -51.26
N LEU A 8 -10.48 -22.34 -50.04
CA LEU A 8 -11.31 -22.37 -48.81
C LEU A 8 -10.93 -21.28 -47.79
N VAL A 9 -10.15 -20.27 -48.20
CA VAL A 9 -9.55 -19.28 -47.30
C VAL A 9 -9.84 -17.79 -47.62
N PRO A 10 -11.06 -17.36 -48.03
CA PRO A 10 -11.37 -15.92 -48.01
C PRO A 10 -11.59 -15.41 -46.57
N ASP A 11 -12.54 -16.00 -45.85
CA ASP A 11 -13.06 -15.42 -44.59
C ASP A 11 -12.03 -15.45 -43.44
N ILE A 12 -11.20 -16.49 -43.39
CA ILE A 12 -10.17 -16.63 -42.33
C ILE A 12 -9.07 -15.60 -42.54
N VAL A 13 -8.60 -15.40 -43.78
CA VAL A 13 -7.51 -14.46 -44.09
C VAL A 13 -7.95 -13.02 -43.90
N GLU A 14 -9.20 -12.69 -44.25
CA GLU A 14 -9.77 -11.36 -44.00
C GLU A 14 -9.93 -11.08 -42.50
N GLU A 15 -10.49 -12.02 -41.72
CA GLU A 15 -10.61 -11.82 -40.27
C GLU A 15 -9.25 -11.81 -39.54
N GLU A 16 -8.27 -12.61 -39.98
CA GLU A 16 -6.90 -12.59 -39.46
C GLU A 16 -6.16 -11.29 -39.77
N ALA A 17 -6.36 -10.72 -40.96
CA ALA A 17 -5.78 -9.42 -41.33
C ALA A 17 -6.31 -8.30 -40.42
N ILE A 18 -7.62 -8.28 -40.17
CA ILE A 18 -8.27 -7.33 -39.25
C ILE A 18 -7.73 -7.49 -37.81
N ASN A 19 -7.52 -8.74 -37.36
CA ASN A 19 -6.98 -9.02 -36.03
C ASN A 19 -5.53 -8.52 -35.87
N LYS A 20 -4.69 -8.70 -36.89
CA LYS A 20 -3.31 -8.18 -36.89
C LYS A 20 -3.26 -6.65 -36.86
N GLU A 21 -4.21 -5.98 -37.51
CA GLU A 21 -4.29 -4.51 -37.51
C GLU A 21 -4.72 -3.94 -36.13
N LEU A 22 -5.58 -4.67 -35.40
CA LEU A 22 -5.98 -4.36 -34.01
C LEU A 22 -4.87 -4.60 -32.98
N GLU A 23 -4.01 -5.62 -33.18
CA GLU A 23 -2.89 -5.93 -32.27
C GLU A 23 -1.74 -4.91 -32.34
N GLY A 24 -1.62 -4.17 -33.45
CA GLY A 24 -0.52 -3.24 -33.71
C GLY A 24 -0.59 -1.88 -33.00
N GLN A 25 -1.69 -1.52 -32.32
CA GLN A 25 -1.98 -0.10 -32.03
C GLN A 25 -1.62 0.40 -30.62
N ILE A 26 -1.38 -0.45 -29.62
CA ILE A 26 -1.09 0.03 -28.24
C ILE A 26 -0.04 -0.84 -27.55
N HIS A 27 1.20 -0.35 -27.42
CA HIS A 27 2.26 -1.05 -26.68
C HIS A 27 2.38 -0.61 -25.21
N THR A 28 2.02 0.64 -24.91
CA THR A 28 2.10 1.24 -23.57
C THR A 28 0.94 2.18 -23.32
N VAL A 29 0.32 2.03 -22.15
CA VAL A 29 -0.75 2.87 -21.62
C VAL A 29 -0.14 3.80 -20.57
N GLU A 30 -0.29 5.11 -20.77
CA GLU A 30 0.09 6.13 -19.80
C GLU A 30 -1.18 6.62 -19.09
N GLU A 31 -1.29 6.37 -17.79
CA GLU A 31 -2.44 6.79 -16.99
C GLU A 31 -1.98 7.40 -15.67
N SER A 32 -2.86 8.15 -15.04
CA SER A 32 -2.73 8.57 -13.65
C SER A 32 -2.67 7.41 -12.65
N LYS A 33 -1.73 7.51 -11.70
CA LYS A 33 -1.65 6.58 -10.55
C LYS A 33 -2.69 7.00 -9.52
N TYR A 34 -3.71 6.20 -9.30
CA TYR A 34 -4.81 6.59 -8.42
C TYR A 34 -4.42 6.59 -6.94
N PHE A 35 -5.13 7.42 -6.17
CA PHE A 35 -5.00 7.59 -4.74
C PHE A 35 -6.40 7.71 -4.11
N PRO A 36 -6.65 7.08 -2.96
CA PRO A 36 -7.99 6.96 -2.41
C PRO A 36 -8.55 8.31 -1.95
N PRO A 37 -9.79 8.66 -2.34
CA PRO A 37 -10.42 9.92 -1.92
C PRO A 37 -10.66 10.00 -0.41
N GLU A 38 -10.76 8.86 0.28
CA GLU A 38 -10.98 8.81 1.73
C GLU A 38 -9.81 9.39 2.53
N LEU A 39 -8.62 9.47 1.93
CA LEU A 39 -7.38 9.97 2.55
C LEU A 39 -6.99 11.38 2.08
N VAL A 40 -7.84 12.05 1.28
CA VAL A 40 -7.57 13.36 0.70
C VAL A 40 -8.69 14.34 1.07
N CYS A 41 -8.32 15.56 1.42
CA CYS A 41 -9.25 16.67 1.58
C CYS A 41 -8.88 17.86 0.69
N HIS A 42 -9.89 18.61 0.24
CA HIS A 42 -9.71 19.91 -0.38
C HIS A 42 -9.73 20.98 0.72
N CYS A 43 -8.57 21.51 1.09
CA CYS A 43 -8.41 22.60 2.06
C CYS A 43 -8.88 23.97 1.52
N GLY A 44 -9.90 24.00 0.65
CA GLY A 44 -10.40 25.22 0.01
C GLY A 44 -11.35 26.05 0.89
N ASN A 45 -11.98 25.45 1.90
CA ASN A 45 -13.03 26.07 2.71
C ASN A 45 -12.86 25.81 4.23
N ASP A 46 -11.64 25.65 4.75
CA ASP A 46 -11.40 25.54 6.22
C ASP A 46 -11.58 26.92 6.91
N SER A 47 -12.76 27.54 6.72
CA SER A 47 -13.31 28.57 7.60
C SER A 47 -14.02 27.95 8.81
N GLU A 48 -14.06 26.61 8.89
CA GLU A 48 -14.68 25.88 10.00
C GLU A 48 -13.69 25.77 11.17
N ALA A 49 -14.10 26.26 12.35
CA ALA A 49 -13.28 26.23 13.56
C ALA A 49 -12.96 24.81 14.04
N GLU A 50 -13.78 23.83 13.62
CA GLU A 50 -13.76 22.43 14.04
C GLU A 50 -13.99 21.50 12.85
N ALA A 51 -13.35 20.33 12.85
CA ALA A 51 -13.54 19.29 11.84
C ALA A 51 -13.83 17.93 12.47
N VAL A 52 -14.67 17.14 11.81
CA VAL A 52 -15.07 15.80 12.25
C VAL A 52 -14.14 14.74 11.66
N TYR A 53 -13.66 13.84 12.50
CA TYR A 53 -12.81 12.71 12.13
C TYR A 53 -13.39 11.38 12.60
N TYR A 54 -13.35 10.38 11.72
CA TYR A 54 -13.60 8.98 12.04
C TYR A 54 -12.28 8.33 12.47
N CYS A 55 -12.23 7.87 13.72
CA CYS A 55 -11.05 7.26 14.32
C CYS A 55 -11.12 5.74 14.25
N TYR A 56 -10.06 5.15 13.70
CA TYR A 56 -9.84 3.72 13.62
C TYR A 56 -8.63 3.35 14.47
N LEU A 57 -8.78 2.36 15.34
CA LEU A 57 -7.66 1.85 16.13
C LEU A 57 -6.91 0.80 15.31
N VAL A 58 -5.62 1.03 15.11
CA VAL A 58 -4.64 0.09 14.56
C VAL A 58 -3.95 -0.59 15.74
N GLU A 59 -4.29 -1.85 15.96
CA GLU A 59 -3.62 -2.72 16.93
C GLU A 59 -2.53 -3.53 16.25
N LEU A 60 -1.42 -3.72 16.98
CA LEU A 60 -0.28 -4.48 16.52
C LEU A 60 0.00 -5.61 17.51
N GLN A 61 -0.16 -6.85 17.06
CA GLN A 61 0.07 -8.05 17.84
C GLN A 61 1.28 -8.81 17.29
N HIS A 62 2.19 -9.23 18.17
CA HIS A 62 3.43 -9.89 17.78
C HIS A 62 3.45 -11.34 18.29
N ASP A 63 3.93 -12.27 17.45
CA ASP A 63 3.96 -13.71 17.71
C ASP A 63 4.96 -14.20 18.79
N SER A 64 5.46 -13.37 19.73
CA SER A 64 6.45 -13.89 20.71
C SER A 64 6.65 -13.11 22.02
N TYR A 65 6.95 -13.89 23.08
CA TYR A 65 7.41 -13.66 24.48
C TYR A 65 8.49 -12.57 24.74
N ASN A 66 8.40 -11.38 24.16
CA ASN A 66 9.17 -10.23 24.66
C ASN A 66 8.23 -9.38 25.54
N ASP A 67 8.66 -8.97 26.74
CA ASP A 67 7.94 -8.09 27.70
C ASP A 67 7.60 -6.69 27.16
N PHE A 68 7.75 -6.44 25.86
CA PHE A 68 7.60 -5.14 25.25
C PHE A 68 6.32 -5.06 24.42
N GLN A 69 5.29 -4.45 25.00
CA GLN A 69 4.02 -4.20 24.33
C GLN A 69 4.12 -2.95 23.44
N LEU A 70 3.82 -3.12 22.14
CA LEU A 70 3.65 -2.00 21.22
C LEU A 70 2.34 -1.27 21.56
N HIS A 71 2.38 0.05 21.50
CA HIS A 71 1.16 0.85 21.62
C HIS A 71 0.43 0.86 20.28
N GLY A 72 -0.90 0.94 20.34
CA GLY A 72 -1.72 1.12 19.14
C GLY A 72 -1.54 2.51 18.52
N ILE A 73 -2.18 2.68 17.37
CA ILE A 73 -2.23 3.96 16.66
C ILE A 73 -3.67 4.25 16.28
N ILE A 74 -4.07 5.50 16.38
CA ILE A 74 -5.36 5.97 15.91
C ILE A 74 -5.15 6.58 14.53
N LEU A 75 -5.74 5.95 13.51
CA LEU A 75 -5.91 6.53 12.18
C LEU A 75 -7.19 7.35 12.18
N ALA A 76 -7.08 8.67 12.12
CA ALA A 76 -8.21 9.58 12.03
C ALA A 76 -8.34 10.11 10.60
N VAL A 77 -9.50 9.90 9.99
CA VAL A 77 -9.80 10.33 8.60
C VAL A 77 -11.10 11.12 8.55
N ARG A 78 -11.22 12.12 7.67
CA ARG A 78 -12.46 12.91 7.55
C ARG A 78 -13.62 12.15 6.89
N THR A 79 -13.31 11.12 6.10
CA THR A 79 -14.32 10.27 5.44
C THR A 79 -14.25 8.86 6.00
N ARG A 80 -15.40 8.26 6.32
CA ARG A 80 -15.48 6.89 6.81
C ARG A 80 -14.91 5.91 5.77
N LEU A 81 -13.92 5.12 6.18
CA LEU A 81 -13.36 4.02 5.39
C LEU A 81 -14.41 2.94 5.20
N LYS A 82 -14.55 2.47 3.95
CA LYS A 82 -15.52 1.45 3.55
C LYS A 82 -14.78 0.13 3.27
N PHE A 83 -14.71 -0.72 4.29
CA PHE A 83 -14.21 -2.09 4.20
C PHE A 83 -15.37 -3.08 4.17
N ASP A 84 -15.08 -4.29 3.70
CA ASP A 84 -16.05 -5.39 3.65
C ASP A 84 -16.40 -5.90 5.04
N ASP A 85 -15.37 -6.03 5.86
CA ASP A 85 -15.44 -6.53 7.22
C ASP A 85 -15.38 -5.36 8.21
N GLU A 86 -15.97 -5.56 9.39
CA GLU A 86 -15.86 -4.61 10.49
C GLU A 86 -14.43 -4.43 10.98
N ILE A 87 -13.61 -5.48 10.80
CA ILE A 87 -12.21 -5.55 11.19
C ILE A 87 -11.37 -5.88 9.97
N LEU A 88 -10.47 -4.97 9.61
CA LEU A 88 -9.47 -5.21 8.57
C LEU A 88 -8.21 -5.78 9.22
N ALA A 89 -7.81 -7.00 8.83
CA ALA A 89 -6.63 -7.67 9.37
C ALA A 89 -5.62 -8.04 8.27
N PHE A 90 -4.32 -7.86 8.54
CA PHE A 90 -3.24 -8.32 7.66
C PHE A 90 -1.92 -8.47 8.41
N ASP A 91 -1.01 -9.28 7.85
CA ASP A 91 0.31 -9.53 8.43
C ASP A 91 1.41 -8.71 7.75
N LEU A 92 2.38 -8.25 8.55
CA LEU A 92 3.67 -7.72 8.11
C LEU A 92 4.79 -8.73 8.40
N ASP A 93 5.80 -8.79 7.52
CA ASP A 93 7.01 -9.57 7.73
C ASP A 93 8.03 -8.70 8.47
N VAL A 94 8.38 -9.07 9.70
CA VAL A 94 9.34 -8.34 10.53
C VAL A 94 10.63 -9.15 10.63
N ASP A 95 11.72 -8.45 11.00
CA ASP A 95 13.06 -9.01 11.10
C ASP A 95 13.08 -10.39 11.79
N ARG A 96 13.92 -11.27 11.25
CA ARG A 96 14.10 -12.68 11.70
C ARG A 96 12.90 -13.60 11.42
N GLY A 97 12.05 -13.26 10.45
CA GLY A 97 10.92 -14.11 10.03
C GLY A 97 9.74 -14.12 11.01
N ARG A 98 9.68 -13.10 11.87
CA ARG A 98 8.57 -12.88 12.80
C ARG A 98 7.41 -12.23 12.05
N ARG A 99 6.17 -12.53 12.46
CA ARG A 99 4.99 -11.87 11.91
C ARG A 99 4.44 -10.87 12.92
N LEU A 100 4.03 -9.73 12.39
CA LEU A 100 3.29 -8.71 13.12
C LEU A 100 1.90 -8.65 12.51
N GLN A 101 0.91 -9.12 13.28
CA GLN A 101 -0.47 -9.03 12.88
C GLN A 101 -0.98 -7.62 13.16
N VAL A 102 -1.56 -7.01 12.14
CA VAL A 102 -2.15 -5.68 12.21
C VAL A 102 -3.66 -5.82 12.10
N GLN A 103 -4.39 -5.23 13.03
CA GLN A 103 -5.85 -5.18 13.01
C GLN A 103 -6.31 -3.74 13.06
N LEU A 104 -7.23 -3.38 12.18
CA LEU A 104 -7.82 -2.04 12.08
C LEU A 104 -9.32 -2.18 12.23
N TYR A 105 -9.89 -1.49 13.21
CA TYR A 105 -11.35 -1.46 13.40
C TYR A 105 -11.80 -0.04 13.76
N HIS A 106 -13.03 0.29 13.36
CA HIS A 106 -13.63 1.58 13.67
C HIS A 106 -13.85 1.69 15.17
N SER A 107 -13.35 2.77 15.76
CA SER A 107 -13.50 3.01 17.19
C SER A 107 -14.58 4.05 17.49
N LYS A 108 -14.39 5.30 17.05
CA LYS A 108 -15.24 6.43 17.43
C LYS A 108 -15.15 7.57 16.44
N VAL A 109 -16.07 8.51 16.56
CA VAL A 109 -16.02 9.80 15.84
C VAL A 109 -15.59 10.88 16.83
N VAL A 110 -14.67 11.75 16.43
CA VAL A 110 -14.19 12.87 17.24
C VAL A 110 -14.29 14.16 16.46
N THR A 111 -14.58 15.26 17.15
CA THR A 111 -14.49 16.61 16.59
C THR A 111 -13.23 17.24 17.13
N LEU A 112 -12.36 17.74 16.25
CA LEU A 112 -11.10 18.38 16.61
C LEU A 112 -11.13 19.83 16.17
N THR A 113 -10.66 20.72 17.04
CA THR A 113 -10.47 22.13 16.70
C THR A 113 -9.30 22.30 15.73
N SER A 114 -9.30 23.41 14.97
CA SER A 114 -8.19 23.78 14.08
C SER A 114 -6.82 23.84 14.80
N GLU A 115 -6.81 24.16 16.10
CA GLU A 115 -5.59 24.17 16.91
C GLU A 115 -5.12 22.74 17.28
N GLU A 116 -6.05 21.85 17.64
CA GLU A 116 -5.72 20.45 17.91
C GLU A 116 -5.22 19.71 16.66
N ILE A 117 -5.85 19.98 15.50
CA ILE A 117 -5.42 19.43 14.21
C ILE A 117 -3.98 19.85 13.90
N ARG A 118 -3.64 21.14 14.12
CA ARG A 118 -2.27 21.64 13.93
C ARG A 118 -1.27 20.97 14.87
N ARG A 119 -1.63 20.72 16.13
CA ARG A 119 -0.78 19.99 17.08
C ARG A 119 -0.55 18.53 16.62
N CYS A 120 -1.62 17.88 16.16
CA CYS A 120 -1.57 16.53 15.61
C CYS A 120 -0.65 16.43 14.38
N GLN A 121 -0.80 17.35 13.42
CA GLN A 121 0.05 17.41 12.23
C GLN A 121 1.51 17.66 12.59
N ARG A 122 1.79 18.59 13.51
CA ARG A 122 3.17 18.85 13.99
C ARG A 122 3.80 17.62 14.63
N PHE A 123 3.07 16.92 15.49
CA PHE A 123 3.52 15.66 16.09
C PHE A 123 3.90 14.65 15.00
N GLN A 124 2.97 14.39 14.06
CA GLN A 124 3.13 13.42 13.00
C GLN A 124 4.33 13.73 12.10
N VAL A 125 4.44 14.97 11.60
CA VAL A 125 5.54 15.42 10.76
C VAL A 125 6.86 15.28 11.49
N THR A 126 6.91 15.64 12.78
CA THR A 126 8.13 15.51 13.59
C THR A 126 8.58 14.07 13.72
N VAL A 127 7.67 13.16 14.10
CA VAL A 127 8.01 11.75 14.28
C VAL A 127 8.50 11.16 12.97
N PHE A 128 7.75 11.31 11.87
CA PHE A 128 8.14 10.69 10.61
C PHE A 128 9.38 11.29 9.98
N ARG A 129 9.56 12.62 10.01
CA ARG A 129 10.81 13.25 9.52
C ARG A 129 12.02 12.80 10.32
N THR A 130 11.87 12.70 11.64
CA THR A 130 12.95 12.22 12.52
C THR A 130 13.30 10.76 12.21
N LEU A 131 12.31 9.90 12.00
CA LEU A 131 12.52 8.48 11.71
C LEU A 131 13.03 8.19 10.29
N LEU A 132 12.54 8.91 9.28
CA LEU A 132 12.83 8.68 7.86
C LEU A 132 14.08 9.41 7.38
N ASP A 133 14.19 10.73 7.60
CA ASP A 133 15.26 11.53 7.01
C ASP A 133 16.56 11.46 7.81
N ARG A 134 16.47 11.20 9.13
CA ARG A 134 17.58 11.27 10.10
C ARG A 134 18.40 12.56 10.03
N ASN A 135 17.88 13.58 9.36
CA ASN A 135 18.50 14.89 9.18
C ASN A 135 17.52 15.95 9.64
N LEU A 136 17.73 16.42 10.86
CA LEU A 136 16.85 17.39 11.53
C LEU A 136 16.94 18.80 10.92
N SER A 137 17.87 19.06 10.00
CA SER A 137 17.99 20.39 9.37
C SER A 137 16.77 20.76 8.52
N LYS A 138 16.05 19.79 7.97
CA LYS A 138 14.84 20.00 7.15
C LYS A 138 13.55 20.09 7.96
N LEU A 139 13.62 19.75 9.26
CA LEU A 139 12.45 19.72 10.13
C LEU A 139 11.81 21.10 10.34
N PRO A 140 12.56 22.21 10.51
CA PRO A 140 11.97 23.54 10.62
C PRO A 140 11.15 23.93 9.38
N ASP A 141 11.66 23.67 8.19
CA ASP A 141 10.97 23.98 6.93
C ASP A 141 9.68 23.17 6.78
N ALA A 142 9.75 21.86 7.09
CA ALA A 142 8.57 20.98 7.09
C ALA A 142 7.49 21.46 8.07
N LEU A 143 7.88 21.91 9.27
CA LEU A 143 6.96 22.41 10.29
C LEU A 143 6.37 23.80 9.96
N ALA A 144 7.15 24.67 9.32
CA ALA A 144 6.64 25.93 8.79
C ALA A 144 5.61 25.68 7.69
N ALA A 145 5.84 24.66 6.85
CA ALA A 145 4.91 24.28 5.79
C ALA A 145 3.55 23.82 6.33
N VAL A 146 3.48 23.15 7.49
CA VAL A 146 2.21 22.76 8.16
C VAL A 146 1.28 23.96 8.36
N GLN A 147 1.84 25.16 8.56
CA GLN A 147 1.06 26.38 8.85
C GLN A 147 0.58 27.10 7.58
N SER A 148 1.05 26.70 6.40
CA SER A 148 0.73 27.38 5.16
C SER A 148 -0.59 26.86 4.58
N PRO A 149 -1.58 27.72 4.29
CA PRO A 149 -2.81 27.29 3.64
C PRO A 149 -2.50 26.77 2.23
N ILE A 150 -3.06 25.61 1.89
CA ILE A 150 -2.84 24.96 0.61
C ILE A 150 -4.12 25.09 -0.21
N GLY A 151 -4.06 25.82 -1.32
CA GLY A 151 -5.18 25.96 -2.26
C GLY A 151 -5.41 24.73 -3.15
N SER A 152 -4.95 23.54 -2.75
CA SER A 152 -5.06 22.30 -3.53
C SER A 152 -5.36 21.09 -2.64
N ALA A 153 -5.87 20.01 -3.22
CA ALA A 153 -6.11 18.75 -2.53
C ALA A 153 -4.82 18.20 -1.88
N VAL A 154 -4.91 17.77 -0.62
CA VAL A 154 -3.79 17.22 0.16
C VAL A 154 -4.19 16.02 1.00
N SER A 155 -3.20 15.21 1.38
CA SER A 155 -3.42 14.10 2.30
C SER A 155 -3.82 14.63 3.68
N ASP A 156 -5.04 14.30 4.10
CA ASP A 156 -5.67 14.85 5.30
C ASP A 156 -6.16 13.73 6.21
N TYR A 157 -5.20 12.97 6.71
CA TYR A 157 -5.41 11.98 7.75
C TYR A 157 -4.35 12.14 8.83
N LEU A 158 -4.73 11.78 10.06
CA LEU A 158 -3.89 11.89 11.24
C LEU A 158 -3.57 10.50 11.76
N LEU A 159 -2.30 10.29 12.11
CA LEU A 159 -1.75 9.09 12.73
C LEU A 159 -1.31 9.49 14.13
N LEU A 160 -2.12 9.12 15.11
CA LEU A 160 -2.00 9.58 16.49
C LEU A 160 -1.65 8.42 17.43
N PRO A 161 -0.83 8.65 18.46
CA PRO A 161 -0.48 7.61 19.40
C PRO A 161 -1.72 7.29 20.25
N SER A 162 -2.02 6.01 20.44
CA SER A 162 -3.06 5.61 21.38
C SER A 162 -2.51 5.51 22.81
N LEU A 163 -3.40 5.56 23.80
CA LEU A 163 -3.05 5.30 25.19
C LEU A 163 -2.99 3.78 25.43
N GLY A 164 -1.82 3.19 25.16
CA GLY A 164 -1.64 1.74 25.24
C GLY A 164 -2.42 1.02 24.13
N SER A 165 -3.28 0.08 24.50
CA SER A 165 -4.22 -0.59 23.59
C SER A 165 -5.62 0.03 23.61
N THR A 166 -5.84 1.12 24.35
CA THR A 166 -7.15 1.78 24.37
C THR A 166 -7.33 2.70 23.16
N PRO A 167 -8.57 2.92 22.68
CA PRO A 167 -8.83 3.81 21.55
C PRO A 167 -8.78 5.32 21.89
N GLU A 168 -8.07 5.70 22.95
CA GLU A 168 -7.92 7.09 23.36
C GLU A 168 -6.65 7.71 22.81
N ILE A 169 -6.76 8.95 22.32
CA ILE A 169 -5.61 9.70 21.82
C ILE A 169 -4.72 10.06 23.01
N ASN A 170 -3.45 9.68 22.94
CA ASN A 170 -2.45 10.06 23.92
C ASN A 170 -2.02 11.52 23.71
N TRP A 171 -2.84 12.45 24.18
CA TRP A 171 -2.59 13.89 24.08
C TRP A 171 -1.29 14.33 24.76
N LYS A 172 -0.84 13.60 25.79
CA LYS A 172 0.46 13.87 26.43
C LYS A 172 1.60 13.67 25.44
N CYS A 173 1.52 12.61 24.62
CA CYS A 173 2.48 12.31 23.57
C CYS A 173 2.30 13.26 22.37
N VAL A 174 1.08 13.61 21.95
CA VAL A 174 0.85 14.59 20.88
C VAL A 174 1.44 15.96 21.24
N ASN A 175 1.27 16.39 22.49
CA ASN A 175 1.81 17.66 22.99
C ASN A 175 3.28 17.58 23.44
N SER A 176 3.97 16.45 23.21
CA SER A 176 5.36 16.22 23.64
C SER A 176 6.41 17.00 22.85
N PHE A 177 6.00 17.76 21.84
CA PHE A 177 6.93 18.42 20.94
C PHE A 177 7.51 19.70 21.54
N LEU A 178 8.84 19.84 21.50
CA LEU A 178 9.56 20.93 22.17
C LEU A 178 10.26 21.91 21.20
N PHE A 179 10.20 21.67 19.89
CA PHE A 179 10.91 22.50 18.91
C PHE A 179 10.00 23.62 18.35
N PRO A 180 10.48 24.87 18.15
CA PRO A 180 11.77 25.44 18.55
C PRO A 180 11.71 26.17 19.91
N SER A 181 10.66 25.95 20.72
CA SER A 181 10.42 26.80 21.90
C SER A 181 11.37 26.46 23.06
N GLN A 182 12.42 27.27 23.21
CA GLN A 182 13.31 27.36 24.36
C GLN A 182 12.61 27.63 25.72
N VAL A 183 11.28 27.69 25.79
CA VAL A 183 10.52 28.26 26.93
C VAL A 183 9.97 27.18 27.87
N LEU A 184 10.12 25.87 27.59
CA LEU A 184 9.49 24.85 28.45
C LEU A 184 10.26 24.53 29.74
N GLY A 185 11.59 24.72 29.73
CA GLY A 185 12.44 24.42 30.89
C GLY A 185 12.03 25.21 32.13
N GLU A 186 11.75 26.50 32.00
CA GLU A 186 11.43 27.37 33.13
C GLU A 186 10.04 27.07 33.71
N LYS A 187 9.00 26.97 32.87
CA LYS A 187 7.62 26.77 33.34
C LYS A 187 7.34 25.36 33.88
N HIS A 188 7.92 24.30 33.29
CA HIS A 188 7.70 22.94 33.80
C HIS A 188 8.40 22.71 35.14
N MET A 189 9.54 23.37 35.38
CA MET A 189 10.26 23.28 36.65
C MET A 189 9.43 23.77 37.83
N ASP A 190 8.49 24.69 37.63
CA ASP A 190 7.62 25.20 38.70
C ASP A 190 6.49 24.23 39.09
N PHE A 191 6.02 23.37 38.17
CA PHE A 191 4.84 22.52 38.37
C PHE A 191 5.13 21.00 38.33
N CYS A 192 6.40 20.60 38.34
CA CYS A 192 6.79 19.20 38.23
C CYS A 192 6.30 18.37 39.44
N SER A 193 5.44 17.37 39.18
CA SER A 193 4.75 16.57 40.20
C SER A 193 5.66 15.55 40.92
N THR A 194 6.87 15.30 40.41
CA THR A 194 7.83 14.35 41.00
C THR A 194 8.68 15.03 42.06
N GLN A 195 8.10 15.28 43.24
CA GLN A 195 8.71 16.03 44.35
C GLN A 195 10.04 15.45 44.88
N GLY A 196 10.47 14.25 44.47
CA GLY A 196 11.72 13.60 44.93
C GLY A 196 12.88 13.49 43.92
N LYS A 197 12.70 13.81 42.63
CA LYS A 197 13.72 13.62 41.57
C LYS A 197 14.00 14.89 40.74
N LYS A 198 13.68 16.07 41.26
CA LYS A 198 13.88 17.36 40.56
C LYS A 198 15.37 17.68 40.45
N ARG A 199 15.97 17.43 39.29
CA ARG A 199 17.35 17.84 38.96
C ARG A 199 17.33 18.62 37.64
N SER A 200 17.99 19.77 37.63
CA SER A 200 18.24 20.54 36.42
C SER A 200 19.39 19.90 35.67
N VAL A 201 19.15 19.46 34.44
CA VAL A 201 20.15 18.79 33.61
C VAL A 201 20.47 19.65 32.40
N ASN A 202 21.76 19.87 32.14
CA ASN A 202 22.22 20.64 31.00
C ASN A 202 22.25 19.76 29.75
N THR A 203 21.47 20.14 28.74
CA THR A 203 21.46 19.51 27.43
C THR A 203 21.94 20.48 26.37
N LYS A 204 22.21 19.99 25.15
CA LYS A 204 22.60 20.87 24.03
C LYS A 204 21.52 21.91 23.70
N THR A 205 20.26 21.59 23.98
CA THR A 205 19.08 22.44 23.78
C THR A 205 18.81 23.42 24.92
N GLY A 206 19.56 23.33 26.02
CA GLY A 206 19.37 24.15 27.23
C GLY A 206 19.15 23.31 28.49
N VAL A 207 18.80 23.98 29.58
CA VAL A 207 18.53 23.34 30.87
C VAL A 207 17.12 22.76 30.89
N VAL A 208 16.99 21.48 31.22
CA VAL A 208 15.69 20.78 31.30
C VAL A 208 15.58 20.03 32.63
N CYS A 209 14.34 19.71 33.03
CA CYS A 209 14.11 18.83 34.17
C CYS A 209 14.52 17.40 33.81
N SER A 210 15.20 16.69 34.72
CA SER A 210 15.57 15.28 34.58
C SER A 210 14.40 14.38 34.15
N CYS A 211 13.18 14.60 34.66
CA CYS A 211 12.03 13.78 34.29
C CYS A 211 11.54 13.97 32.83
N MET A 212 12.01 15.02 32.14
CA MET A 212 11.77 15.20 30.70
C MET A 212 12.75 14.40 29.84
N LEU A 213 13.86 13.92 30.41
CA LEU A 213 14.84 13.13 29.66
C LEU A 213 14.45 11.65 29.66
N GLU A 214 13.81 11.14 30.71
CA GLU A 214 13.28 9.78 30.71
C GLU A 214 12.07 9.66 29.76
N ASN A 215 12.05 8.62 28.91
CA ASN A 215 11.07 8.45 27.83
C ASN A 215 11.05 9.67 26.90
N SER A 216 12.21 10.00 26.36
CA SER A 216 12.36 11.10 25.41
C SER A 216 13.09 10.67 24.14
N LEU A 217 12.86 11.42 23.07
CA LEU A 217 13.53 11.28 21.80
C LEU A 217 14.62 12.36 21.70
N VAL A 218 15.88 11.94 21.59
CA VAL A 218 17.02 12.85 21.52
C VAL A 218 17.86 12.58 20.28
N CYS A 219 18.55 13.59 19.79
CA CYS A 219 19.64 13.40 18.83
C CYS A 219 20.98 13.84 19.42
N THR A 220 22.04 13.33 18.83
CA THR A 220 23.40 13.78 19.09
C THR A 220 23.93 14.52 17.86
N PRO A 221 23.92 15.87 17.85
CA PRO A 221 24.21 16.64 16.64
C PRO A 221 25.59 16.38 16.02
N HIS A 222 26.56 15.96 16.83
CA HIS A 222 27.93 15.70 16.40
C HIS A 222 28.08 14.49 15.46
N ASN A 223 27.12 13.56 15.45
CA ASN A 223 27.13 12.38 14.58
C ASN A 223 25.79 12.14 13.86
N GLY A 224 24.75 12.93 14.16
CA GLY A 224 23.42 12.81 13.56
C GLY A 224 22.61 11.58 13.99
N HIS A 225 23.05 10.86 15.02
CA HIS A 225 22.31 9.71 15.55
C HIS A 225 21.14 10.14 16.43
N ILE A 226 20.10 9.30 16.42
CA ILE A 226 18.86 9.51 17.18
C ILE A 226 18.69 8.33 18.13
N TYR A 227 18.33 8.65 19.36
CA TYR A 227 18.19 7.73 20.47
C TYR A 227 16.89 7.99 21.18
N CYS A 228 16.31 6.92 21.71
CA CYS A 228 15.30 7.04 22.73
C CYS A 228 15.93 6.81 24.09
N ILE A 229 15.70 7.72 25.01
CA ILE A 229 16.24 7.65 26.36
C ILE A 229 15.29 6.87 27.25
N THR A 230 15.81 5.79 27.86
CA THR A 230 15.04 4.94 28.77
C THR A 230 15.20 5.33 30.24
N GLY A 231 16.22 6.13 30.57
CA GLY A 231 16.48 6.57 31.94
C GLY A 231 17.93 7.03 32.15
N PHE A 232 18.28 7.28 33.42
CA PHE A 232 19.62 7.67 33.84
C PHE A 232 20.44 6.46 34.32
N LEU A 233 21.76 6.59 34.24
CA LEU A 233 22.75 5.68 34.77
C LEU A 233 23.42 6.36 35.95
N ASP A 234 22.77 6.34 37.12
CA ASP A 234 23.25 7.04 38.32
C ASP A 234 24.64 6.59 38.81
N ASN A 235 25.13 5.44 38.30
CA ASN A 235 26.44 4.87 38.61
C ASN A 235 27.55 5.28 37.62
N LEU A 236 27.24 6.04 36.56
CA LEU A 236 28.19 6.43 35.52
C LEU A 236 28.10 7.92 35.24
N ASP A 237 29.25 8.56 35.11
CA ASP A 237 29.42 9.97 34.75
C ASP A 237 30.48 10.13 33.64
N CYS A 238 30.84 11.36 33.28
CA CYS A 238 31.81 11.58 32.21
C CYS A 238 33.26 11.26 32.60
N ASN A 239 33.54 11.10 33.90
CA ASN A 239 34.85 10.70 34.43
C ASN A 239 35.03 9.18 34.47
N SER A 240 33.93 8.44 34.34
CA SER A 240 33.92 6.98 34.28
C SER A 240 34.65 6.46 33.02
N LEU A 241 35.20 5.25 33.11
CA LEU A 241 35.94 4.62 32.02
C LEU A 241 35.00 4.03 30.96
N LEU A 242 35.38 4.20 29.70
CA LEU A 242 34.77 3.63 28.51
C LEU A 242 35.77 2.68 27.85
N ASP A 243 35.37 1.41 27.72
CA ASP A 243 36.18 0.40 27.05
C ASP A 243 36.06 0.54 25.54
N MET A 244 37.18 0.88 24.90
CA MET A 244 37.24 0.98 23.45
C MET A 244 37.38 -0.41 22.82
N ARG A 245 36.88 -0.55 21.58
CA ARG A 245 37.07 -1.76 20.77
C ARG A 245 38.54 -2.08 20.48
N THR A 246 39.44 -1.13 20.68
CA THR A 246 40.89 -1.26 20.55
C THR A 246 41.56 -1.90 21.77
N GLY A 247 40.82 -2.14 22.86
CA GLY A 247 41.33 -2.67 24.13
C GLY A 247 41.89 -1.63 25.09
N GLU A 248 41.87 -0.35 24.71
CA GLU A 248 42.22 0.78 25.58
C GLU A 248 40.98 1.29 26.34
N SER A 249 41.12 1.63 27.62
CA SER A 249 40.06 2.27 28.40
C SER A 249 40.38 3.75 28.56
N ILE A 250 39.48 4.63 28.11
CA ILE A 250 39.59 6.09 28.27
C ILE A 250 38.33 6.64 28.92
N THR A 251 38.38 7.79 29.57
CA THR A 251 37.17 8.39 30.14
C THR A 251 36.21 8.86 29.04
N TYR A 252 34.90 8.91 29.33
CA TYR A 252 33.91 9.46 28.38
C TYR A 252 34.27 10.88 27.95
N ARG A 253 34.73 11.73 28.88
CA ARG A 253 35.22 13.08 28.59
C ARG A 253 36.35 13.08 27.58
N GLU A 254 37.37 12.25 27.78
CA GLU A 254 38.49 12.16 26.84
C GLU A 254 38.06 11.62 25.49
N TYR A 255 37.15 10.65 25.47
CA TYR A 255 36.58 10.10 24.24
C TYR A 255 35.91 11.20 23.39
N TYR A 256 35.00 11.98 23.99
CA TYR A 256 34.30 13.06 23.27
C TYR A 256 35.24 14.19 22.86
N LYS A 257 36.26 14.50 23.67
CA LYS A 257 37.29 15.49 23.32
C LYS A 257 38.17 15.02 22.17
N LYS A 258 38.72 13.81 22.23
CA LYS A 258 39.63 13.25 21.22
C LYS A 258 38.93 12.94 19.90
N ARG A 259 37.73 12.36 19.95
CA ARG A 259 37.01 11.88 18.75
C ARG A 259 36.13 12.95 18.09
N HIS A 260 35.51 13.82 18.90
CA HIS A 260 34.52 14.77 18.42
C HIS A 260 34.89 16.24 18.69
N GLY A 261 36.02 16.51 19.37
CA GLY A 261 36.42 17.88 19.72
C GLY A 261 35.51 18.55 20.75
N ILE A 262 34.70 17.79 21.49
CA ILE A 262 33.72 18.34 22.44
C ILE A 262 34.34 18.35 23.83
N ASN A 263 34.43 19.54 24.43
CA ASN A 263 34.79 19.70 25.83
C ASN A 263 33.53 19.65 26.69
N ILE A 264 33.33 18.56 27.41
CA ILE A 264 32.22 18.41 28.37
C ILE A 264 32.49 19.33 29.56
N CYS A 265 31.49 20.12 29.95
CA CYS A 265 31.55 21.06 31.08
C CYS A 265 30.91 20.47 32.35
N PHE A 266 29.91 19.60 32.20
CA PHE A 266 29.14 19.02 33.31
C PHE A 266 29.55 17.57 33.57
N GLU A 267 30.80 17.37 33.98
CA GLU A 267 31.43 16.04 34.00
C GLU A 267 30.85 15.07 35.03
N GLY A 268 30.32 15.59 36.15
CA GLY A 268 29.70 14.80 37.23
C GLY A 268 28.21 14.52 37.03
N GLU A 269 27.62 14.94 35.91
CA GLU A 269 26.23 14.60 35.59
C GLU A 269 26.11 13.13 35.20
N PRO A 270 25.07 12.41 35.66
CA PRO A 270 24.86 11.01 35.30
C PRO A 270 24.62 10.84 33.81
N LEU A 271 25.18 9.78 33.22
CA LEU A 271 24.97 9.45 31.82
C LEU A 271 23.52 8.98 31.57
N LEU A 272 23.04 9.19 30.35
CA LEU A 272 21.75 8.72 29.87
C LEU A 272 21.89 7.33 29.26
N ARG A 273 20.92 6.45 29.54
CA ARG A 273 20.76 5.18 28.84
C ARG A 273 19.92 5.41 27.58
N GLY A 274 20.58 5.46 26.42
CA GLY A 274 19.94 5.56 25.12
C GLY A 274 19.82 4.19 24.45
N LYS A 275 18.71 3.96 23.73
CA LYS A 275 18.60 2.88 22.74
C LYS A 275 18.61 3.46 21.33
N HIS A 276 19.40 2.87 20.45
CA HIS A 276 19.43 3.25 19.04
C HIS A 276 18.09 2.94 18.38
N ILE A 277 17.61 3.89 17.57
CA ILE A 277 16.43 3.66 16.74
C ILE A 277 16.89 3.01 15.42
N CYS A 278 16.27 1.90 15.06
CA CYS A 278 16.49 1.21 13.80
C CYS A 278 16.09 2.09 12.61
N LYS A 279 16.59 1.79 11.42
CA LYS A 279 16.06 2.44 10.20
C LYS A 279 14.63 1.95 9.97
N VAL A 280 13.79 2.82 9.42
CA VAL A 280 12.48 2.40 8.91
C VAL A 280 12.71 1.49 7.70
N HIS A 281 12.08 0.33 7.69
CA HIS A 281 12.16 -0.63 6.59
C HIS A 281 10.78 -0.85 5.96
N ASN A 282 10.76 -1.35 4.73
CA ASN A 282 9.55 -1.79 4.08
C ASN A 282 9.24 -3.23 4.53
N TYR A 283 8.26 -3.37 5.44
CA TYR A 283 7.86 -4.65 6.03
C TYR A 283 6.81 -5.42 5.20
N LEU A 284 6.47 -4.91 4.00
CA LEU A 284 5.60 -5.59 3.02
C LEU A 284 6.40 -6.43 2.03
N GLN A 285 7.70 -6.14 1.88
CA GLN A 285 8.55 -6.82 0.93
C GLN A 285 8.81 -8.27 1.38
N ARG A 286 8.76 -9.21 0.45
CA ARG A 286 9.14 -10.60 0.69
C ARG A 286 10.60 -10.66 1.15
N SER A 287 10.81 -11.03 2.41
CA SER A 287 12.12 -11.08 3.07
C SER A 287 13.13 -11.88 2.24
N ARG A 288 14.02 -11.19 1.52
CA ARG A 288 15.39 -11.68 1.37
C ARG A 288 16.00 -11.46 2.74
N THR A 289 16.35 -12.55 3.44
CA THR A 289 17.08 -12.55 4.71
C THR A 289 18.22 -11.55 4.66
N GLN A 290 17.96 -10.31 5.06
CA GLN A 290 19.00 -9.30 5.19
C GLN A 290 19.78 -9.72 6.43
N LYS A 291 20.97 -10.28 6.20
CA LYS A 291 22.01 -10.43 7.21
C LYS A 291 22.47 -9.03 7.61
N ALA A 292 21.65 -8.28 8.33
CA ALA A 292 22.06 -7.05 8.97
C ALA A 292 22.42 -7.39 10.41
N LYS A 293 23.73 -7.28 10.67
CA LYS A 293 24.40 -7.50 11.95
C LYS A 293 24.16 -6.30 12.88
N ASP A 294 22.93 -5.83 13.00
CA ASP A 294 22.57 -4.79 13.94
C ASP A 294 22.05 -5.48 15.19
N SER A 295 22.95 -5.74 16.15
CA SER A 295 22.59 -6.10 17.51
C SER A 295 21.97 -4.87 18.18
N THR A 296 20.70 -4.60 17.87
CA THR A 296 19.93 -3.41 18.26
C THR A 296 19.58 -3.34 19.75
N ASP A 297 20.00 -4.33 20.54
CA ASP A 297 19.68 -4.38 21.97
C ASP A 297 20.79 -3.83 22.87
N SER A 298 21.94 -3.43 22.32
CA SER A 298 22.96 -2.73 23.11
C SER A 298 22.49 -1.31 23.40
N SER A 299 22.27 -1.00 24.68
CA SER A 299 22.16 0.39 25.13
C SER A 299 23.47 1.15 24.87
N VAL A 300 23.36 2.47 24.71
CA VAL A 300 24.48 3.39 24.59
C VAL A 300 24.40 4.39 25.74
N GLU A 301 25.54 4.64 26.36
CA GLU A 301 25.71 5.63 27.42
C GLU A 301 26.01 6.99 26.79
N LEU A 302 25.21 8.00 27.11
CA LEU A 302 25.29 9.33 26.49
C LEU A 302 25.34 10.44 27.55
N PRO A 303 26.33 11.34 27.52
CA PRO A 303 26.29 12.55 28.34
C PRO A 303 25.07 13.42 27.99
N PRO A 304 24.30 13.93 28.97
CA PRO A 304 23.17 14.81 28.68
C PRO A 304 23.55 16.05 27.84
N GLU A 305 24.74 16.61 28.09
CA GLU A 305 25.25 17.83 27.43
C GLU A 305 25.38 17.70 25.90
N VAL A 306 25.60 16.47 25.39
CA VAL A 306 25.74 16.22 23.94
C VAL A 306 24.42 15.91 23.25
N CYS A 307 23.34 15.75 24.02
CA CYS A 307 22.01 15.40 23.53
C CYS A 307 21.18 16.66 23.28
N SER A 308 20.51 16.70 22.13
CA SER A 308 19.50 17.69 21.77
C SER A 308 18.13 17.03 21.86
N LEU A 309 17.26 17.56 22.72
CA LEU A 309 15.93 17.01 22.97
C LEU A 309 14.99 17.35 21.81
N ILE A 310 14.33 16.35 21.23
CA ILE A 310 13.36 16.51 20.13
C ILE A 310 11.93 16.45 20.67
N MET A 311 11.60 15.40 21.42
CA MET A 311 10.26 15.15 21.95
C MET A 311 10.32 14.60 23.37
N SER A 312 9.46 15.10 24.25
CA SER A 312 9.23 14.57 25.59
C SER A 312 7.86 14.95 26.15
N PRO A 313 7.08 14.01 26.71
CA PRO A 313 7.38 12.58 26.85
C PRO A 313 6.89 11.75 25.65
N VAL A 314 7.70 10.79 25.19
CA VAL A 314 7.33 9.79 24.19
C VAL A 314 7.90 8.43 24.59
N SER A 315 7.04 7.43 24.76
CA SER A 315 7.49 6.09 25.12
C SER A 315 8.21 5.40 23.96
N MET A 316 9.12 4.49 24.32
CA MET A 316 9.75 3.59 23.36
C MET A 316 8.73 2.80 22.54
N SER A 317 7.68 2.31 23.19
CA SER A 317 6.62 1.54 22.53
C SER A 317 5.98 2.34 21.41
N THR A 318 5.67 3.61 21.66
CA THR A 318 5.12 4.49 20.63
C THR A 318 6.11 4.70 19.48
N ILE A 319 7.38 5.04 19.74
CA ILE A 319 8.34 5.25 18.65
C ILE A 319 8.53 4.00 17.78
N TYR A 320 8.64 2.81 18.40
CA TYR A 320 8.77 1.58 17.65
C TYR A 320 7.52 1.22 16.86
N THR A 321 6.31 1.50 17.36
CA THR A 321 5.11 1.34 16.54
C THR A 321 5.19 2.20 15.27
N TYR A 322 5.67 3.45 15.39
CA TYR A 322 5.76 4.39 14.26
C TYR A 322 6.77 3.97 13.18
N LEU A 323 7.72 3.05 13.48
CA LEU A 323 8.58 2.45 12.46
C LEU A 323 7.79 1.58 11.46
N TYR A 324 6.68 0.97 11.88
CA TYR A 324 5.88 0.08 11.03
C TYR A 324 4.81 0.83 10.21
N VAL A 325 4.45 2.05 10.64
CA VAL A 325 3.31 2.80 10.10
C VAL A 325 3.37 3.07 8.60
N PRO A 326 4.53 3.42 7.99
CA PRO A 326 4.57 3.61 6.55
C PRO A 326 4.14 2.36 5.77
N SER A 327 4.55 1.18 6.24
CA SER A 327 4.16 -0.11 5.65
C SER A 327 2.69 -0.43 5.91
N ILE A 328 2.19 -0.17 7.13
CA ILE A 328 0.78 -0.32 7.50
C ILE A 328 -0.11 0.55 6.59
N MET A 329 0.22 1.83 6.47
CA MET A 329 -0.54 2.78 5.66
C MET A 329 -0.50 2.44 4.18
N HIS A 330 0.64 1.98 3.66
CA HIS A 330 0.70 1.53 2.28
C HIS A 330 -0.25 0.35 2.01
N ARG A 331 -0.37 -0.58 2.96
CA ARG A 331 -1.32 -1.70 2.85
C ARG A 331 -2.77 -1.22 2.98
N ILE A 332 -3.08 -0.33 3.93
CA ILE A 332 -4.42 0.26 4.09
C ILE A 332 -4.82 1.01 2.82
N GLU A 333 -3.95 1.87 2.27
CA GLU A 333 -4.16 2.58 1.00
C GLU A 333 -4.51 1.59 -0.12
N SER A 334 -3.74 0.50 -0.23
CA SER A 334 -3.93 -0.52 -1.25
C SER A 334 -5.26 -1.27 -1.11
N LEU A 335 -5.70 -1.53 0.12
CA LEU A 335 -6.98 -2.20 0.40
C LEU A 335 -8.17 -1.27 0.12
N ILE A 336 -8.08 0.01 0.47
CA ILE A 336 -9.11 1.01 0.10
C ILE A 336 -9.23 1.10 -1.42
N MET A 337 -8.09 1.12 -2.13
CA MET A 337 -8.06 1.14 -3.58
C MET A 337 -8.70 -0.11 -4.22
N ALA A 338 -8.43 -1.30 -3.68
CA ALA A 338 -9.07 -2.53 -4.11
C ALA A 338 -10.59 -2.53 -3.83
N SER A 339 -11.01 -2.04 -2.66
CA SER A 339 -12.43 -1.86 -2.33
C SER A 339 -13.12 -0.90 -3.30
N ASN A 340 -12.49 0.21 -3.64
CA ASN A 340 -13.01 1.17 -4.60
C ASN A 340 -13.17 0.59 -6.00
N LEU A 341 -12.19 -0.18 -6.50
CA LEU A 341 -12.33 -0.89 -7.79
C LEU A 341 -13.49 -1.89 -7.75
N LYS A 342 -13.59 -2.67 -6.66
CA LYS A 342 -14.65 -3.65 -6.49
C LYS A 342 -16.04 -3.00 -6.50
N ARG A 343 -16.19 -1.87 -5.82
CA ARG A 343 -17.46 -1.12 -5.76
C ARG A 343 -17.89 -0.54 -7.11
N MET A 344 -16.96 -0.21 -8.01
CA MET A 344 -17.33 0.21 -9.38
C MET A 344 -18.18 -0.85 -10.10
N HIS A 345 -17.96 -2.12 -9.79
CA HIS A 345 -18.77 -3.23 -10.27
C HIS A 345 -19.98 -3.52 -9.37
N LEU A 346 -19.76 -3.76 -8.07
CA LEU A 346 -20.80 -4.25 -7.17
C LEU A 346 -21.91 -3.23 -6.88
N ASP A 347 -21.64 -1.93 -6.89
CA ASP A 347 -22.66 -0.90 -6.65
C ASP A 347 -23.77 -0.93 -7.75
N HIS A 348 -23.49 -1.54 -8.91
CA HIS A 348 -24.43 -1.71 -10.03
C HIS A 348 -24.85 -3.18 -10.24
N CYS A 349 -24.38 -4.10 -9.39
CA CYS A 349 -24.66 -5.52 -9.51
C CYS A 349 -25.93 -5.88 -8.72
N THR A 350 -26.89 -6.51 -9.38
CA THR A 350 -28.13 -6.99 -8.73
C THR A 350 -27.96 -8.33 -8.01
N LEU A 351 -26.81 -8.98 -8.17
CA LEU A 351 -26.52 -10.28 -7.58
C LEU A 351 -25.87 -10.08 -6.20
N ASN A 352 -26.31 -10.85 -5.21
CA ASN A 352 -25.73 -10.84 -3.87
C ASN A 352 -24.41 -11.65 -3.85
N ILE A 353 -23.36 -11.08 -4.42
CA ILE A 353 -22.04 -11.71 -4.54
C ILE A 353 -21.09 -11.10 -3.50
N PHE A 354 -20.41 -11.96 -2.74
CA PHE A 354 -19.33 -11.56 -1.85
C PHE A 354 -17.96 -11.85 -2.49
N ILE A 355 -17.20 -10.80 -2.79
CA ILE A 355 -15.80 -10.91 -3.22
C ILE A 355 -14.91 -10.25 -2.15
N PRO A 356 -14.01 -11.01 -1.49
CA PRO A 356 -13.08 -10.43 -0.53
C PRO A 356 -12.18 -9.38 -1.18
N THR A 357 -12.07 -8.20 -0.56
CA THR A 357 -11.18 -7.12 -1.04
C THR A 357 -9.72 -7.57 -1.19
N ALA A 358 -9.26 -8.51 -0.36
CA ALA A 358 -7.92 -9.08 -0.47
C ALA A 358 -7.65 -9.79 -1.81
N MET A 359 -8.65 -10.47 -2.38
CA MET A 359 -8.54 -11.15 -3.68
C MET A 359 -8.44 -10.13 -4.83
N VAL A 360 -9.21 -9.03 -4.73
CA VAL A 360 -9.12 -7.91 -5.69
C VAL A 360 -7.76 -7.22 -5.59
N LEU A 361 -7.24 -7.04 -4.38
CA LEU A 361 -5.90 -6.50 -4.15
C LEU A 361 -4.83 -7.40 -4.77
N GLU A 362 -4.93 -8.72 -4.62
CA GLU A 362 -4.01 -9.67 -5.22
C GLU A 362 -4.03 -9.59 -6.76
N ALA A 363 -5.23 -9.57 -7.35
CA ALA A 363 -5.41 -9.45 -8.80
C ALA A 363 -4.83 -8.16 -9.40
N MET A 364 -4.86 -7.04 -8.67
CA MET A 364 -4.25 -5.78 -9.14
C MET A 364 -2.76 -5.64 -8.82
N THR A 365 -2.16 -6.59 -8.11
CA THR A 365 -0.76 -6.51 -7.65
C THR A 365 0.15 -7.35 -8.52
N THR A 366 1.09 -6.70 -9.20
CA THR A 366 2.08 -7.38 -10.02
C THR A 366 3.26 -7.88 -9.18
N LYS A 367 3.98 -8.88 -9.71
CA LYS A 367 5.23 -9.39 -9.13
C LYS A 367 6.33 -8.34 -8.94
N LYS A 368 6.26 -7.22 -9.67
CA LYS A 368 7.22 -6.10 -9.51
C LYS A 368 7.10 -5.39 -8.17
N CYS A 369 5.96 -5.50 -7.48
CA CYS A 369 5.77 -4.94 -6.14
C CYS A 369 6.61 -5.64 -5.08
N LEU A 370 7.10 -6.86 -5.35
CA LEU A 370 7.90 -7.68 -4.42
C LEU A 370 7.17 -8.01 -3.12
N GLU A 371 5.84 -8.01 -3.13
CA GLU A 371 5.00 -8.47 -2.02
C GLU A 371 4.89 -10.00 -1.98
N LYS A 372 4.22 -10.52 -0.94
CA LYS A 372 4.04 -11.97 -0.72
C LYS A 372 3.05 -12.62 -1.70
N PHE A 373 2.13 -11.84 -2.23
CA PHE A 373 1.10 -12.24 -3.17
C PHE A 373 1.22 -11.44 -4.47
N HIS A 374 0.71 -11.99 -5.56
CA HIS A 374 0.72 -11.37 -6.88
C HIS A 374 -0.24 -12.10 -7.82
N LEU A 375 -0.65 -11.43 -8.89
CA LEU A 375 -1.75 -11.85 -9.77
C LEU A 375 -1.57 -13.16 -10.57
N GLU A 376 -0.38 -13.79 -10.63
CA GLU A 376 -0.07 -14.89 -11.58
C GLU A 376 -1.02 -16.10 -11.45
N SER A 377 -1.40 -16.47 -10.22
CA SER A 377 -2.33 -17.58 -9.96
C SER A 377 -3.74 -17.27 -10.47
N LEU A 378 -4.23 -16.07 -10.17
CA LEU A 378 -5.56 -15.59 -10.56
C LEU A 378 -5.63 -15.33 -12.07
N GLU A 379 -4.56 -14.80 -12.67
CA GLU A 379 -4.41 -14.62 -14.12
C GLU A 379 -4.62 -15.97 -14.84
N THR A 380 -3.91 -17.01 -14.39
CA THR A 380 -4.00 -18.36 -14.99
C THR A 380 -5.43 -18.92 -14.90
N LEU A 381 -6.08 -18.76 -13.75
CA LEU A 381 -7.45 -19.20 -13.53
C LEU A 381 -8.45 -18.42 -14.42
N GLY A 382 -8.30 -17.09 -14.45
CA GLY A 382 -9.15 -16.20 -15.23
C GLY A 382 -9.02 -16.37 -16.73
N ASP A 383 -7.79 -16.52 -17.26
CA ASP A 383 -7.53 -16.82 -18.68
C ASP A 383 -8.20 -18.13 -19.11
N SER A 384 -8.08 -19.18 -18.28
CA SER A 384 -8.71 -20.47 -18.54
C SER A 384 -10.23 -20.35 -18.60
N PHE A 385 -10.84 -19.65 -17.64
CA PHE A 385 -12.29 -19.45 -17.61
C PHE A 385 -12.78 -18.53 -18.73
N LEU A 386 -12.05 -17.47 -19.03
CA LEU A 386 -12.35 -16.55 -20.13
C LEU A 386 -12.37 -17.29 -21.47
N LYS A 387 -11.37 -18.15 -21.73
CA LYS A 387 -11.33 -19.03 -22.91
C LYS A 387 -12.52 -19.97 -22.96
N TYR A 388 -12.87 -20.60 -21.84
CA TYR A 388 -14.01 -21.51 -21.72
C TYR A 388 -15.34 -20.79 -22.03
N ALA A 389 -15.60 -19.68 -21.33
CA ALA A 389 -16.82 -18.89 -21.45
C ALA A 389 -16.99 -18.31 -22.86
N ALA A 390 -15.93 -17.73 -23.44
CA ALA A 390 -15.95 -17.22 -24.80
C ALA A 390 -16.17 -18.34 -25.85
N SER A 391 -15.56 -19.52 -25.65
CA SER A 391 -15.75 -20.66 -26.56
C SER A 391 -17.20 -21.14 -26.55
N ILE A 392 -17.82 -21.26 -25.38
CA ILE A 392 -19.22 -21.65 -25.26
C ILE A 392 -20.14 -20.61 -25.90
N GLN A 393 -19.92 -19.32 -25.62
CA GLN A 393 -20.73 -18.25 -26.20
C GLN A 393 -20.70 -18.29 -27.73
N LEU A 394 -19.49 -18.41 -28.32
CA LEU A 394 -19.32 -18.44 -29.76
C LEU A 394 -19.93 -19.71 -30.38
N PHE A 395 -19.77 -20.86 -29.71
CA PHE A 395 -20.34 -22.12 -30.14
C PHE A 395 -21.87 -22.13 -30.12
N LYS A 396 -22.48 -21.42 -29.16
CA LYS A 396 -23.94 -21.20 -29.10
C LYS A 396 -24.42 -20.19 -30.14
N THR A 397 -23.66 -19.11 -30.36
CA THR A 397 -24.07 -17.99 -31.22
C THR A 397 -23.92 -18.30 -32.71
N TYR A 398 -22.87 -19.04 -33.09
CA TYR A 398 -22.47 -19.26 -34.48
C TYR A 398 -22.56 -20.74 -34.87
N GLU A 399 -23.77 -21.28 -34.90
CA GLU A 399 -24.03 -22.72 -35.13
C GLU A 399 -23.43 -23.29 -36.41
N ASN A 400 -23.35 -22.47 -37.47
CA ASN A 400 -22.88 -22.91 -38.80
C ASN A 400 -21.39 -22.64 -39.05
N HIS A 401 -20.67 -22.07 -38.09
CA HIS A 401 -19.26 -21.75 -38.25
C HIS A 401 -18.39 -22.96 -37.89
N HIS A 402 -17.40 -23.26 -38.74
CA HIS A 402 -16.40 -24.27 -38.42
C HIS A 402 -15.38 -23.77 -37.38
N GLU A 403 -14.66 -24.70 -36.77
CA GLU A 403 -13.68 -24.48 -35.70
C GLU A 403 -12.67 -23.35 -36.01
N GLY A 404 -12.15 -23.26 -37.24
CA GLY A 404 -11.18 -22.24 -37.63
C GLY A 404 -11.73 -20.82 -37.45
N LEU A 405 -12.93 -20.56 -37.98
CA LEU A 405 -13.60 -19.26 -37.88
C LEU A 405 -14.00 -18.93 -36.44
N LEU A 406 -14.47 -19.93 -35.68
CA LEU A 406 -14.74 -19.76 -34.24
C LEU A 406 -13.47 -19.41 -33.46
N THR A 407 -12.33 -19.99 -33.82
CA THR A 407 -11.04 -19.72 -33.19
C THR A 407 -10.55 -18.31 -33.48
N VAL A 408 -10.69 -17.84 -34.72
CA VAL A 408 -10.36 -16.46 -35.11
C VAL A 408 -11.24 -15.45 -34.35
N LYS A 409 -12.56 -15.70 -34.29
CA LYS A 409 -13.50 -14.86 -33.51
C LYS A 409 -13.21 -14.88 -32.02
N LYS A 410 -12.89 -16.06 -31.45
CA LYS A 410 -12.48 -16.19 -30.05
C LYS A 410 -11.27 -15.34 -29.76
N ASN A 411 -10.17 -15.56 -30.50
CA ASN A 411 -8.92 -14.84 -30.30
C ASN A 411 -9.09 -13.33 -30.46
N LYS A 412 -9.99 -12.87 -31.34
CA LYS A 412 -10.34 -11.45 -31.46
C LYS A 412 -10.90 -10.88 -30.15
N ILE A 413 -11.87 -11.56 -29.55
CA ILE A 413 -12.58 -11.11 -28.34
C ILE A 413 -11.68 -11.17 -27.10
N ILE A 414 -10.87 -12.23 -26.97
CA ILE A 414 -10.04 -12.48 -25.79
C ILE A 414 -8.57 -12.07 -25.98
N SER A 415 -8.22 -11.39 -27.08
CA SER A 415 -6.86 -10.92 -27.31
C SER A 415 -6.41 -9.96 -26.20
N ASN A 416 -5.10 -9.94 -25.91
CA ASN A 416 -4.52 -8.97 -24.97
C ASN A 416 -4.88 -7.51 -25.34
N ALA A 417 -4.96 -7.20 -26.64
CA ALA A 417 -5.35 -5.88 -27.12
C ALA A 417 -6.81 -5.56 -26.78
N ALA A 418 -7.73 -6.51 -27.02
CA ALA A 418 -9.14 -6.38 -26.67
C ALA A 418 -9.34 -6.23 -25.16
N LEU A 419 -8.73 -7.11 -24.36
CA LEU A 419 -8.81 -7.06 -22.89
C LEU A 419 -8.21 -5.76 -22.32
N CYS A 420 -7.08 -5.31 -22.85
CA CYS A 420 -6.50 -4.03 -22.48
C CYS A 420 -7.46 -2.88 -22.79
N LYS A 421 -8.11 -2.88 -23.97
CA LYS A 421 -9.08 -1.85 -24.35
C LYS A 421 -10.28 -1.83 -23.41
N LEU A 422 -10.83 -3.00 -23.06
CA LEU A 422 -11.94 -3.12 -22.11
C LEU A 422 -11.53 -2.64 -20.70
N GLY A 423 -10.35 -3.05 -20.22
CA GLY A 423 -9.80 -2.61 -18.94
C GLY A 423 -9.59 -1.09 -18.91
N CYS A 424 -9.08 -0.50 -20.00
CA CYS A 424 -8.91 0.94 -20.14
C CYS A 424 -10.25 1.69 -20.16
N ALA A 425 -11.26 1.15 -20.84
CA ALA A 425 -12.61 1.71 -20.86
C ALA A 425 -13.25 1.76 -19.45
N ARG A 426 -12.85 0.85 -18.56
CA ARG A 426 -13.27 0.82 -17.15
C ARG A 426 -12.27 1.47 -16.19
N LYS A 427 -11.22 2.13 -16.70
CA LYS A 427 -10.19 2.82 -15.90
C LYS A 427 -9.41 1.93 -14.93
N ILE A 428 -9.33 0.62 -15.19
CA ILE A 428 -8.63 -0.34 -14.32
C ILE A 428 -7.14 -0.04 -14.20
N GLN A 429 -6.53 0.50 -15.25
CA GLN A 429 -5.09 0.76 -15.35
C GLN A 429 -4.56 1.67 -14.23
N GLY A 430 -5.35 2.61 -13.72
CA GLY A 430 -4.94 3.50 -12.63
C GLY A 430 -4.90 2.84 -11.25
N PHE A 431 -5.54 1.66 -11.10
CA PHE A 431 -5.52 0.85 -9.88
C PHE A 431 -4.35 -0.14 -9.82
N ILE A 432 -3.67 -0.40 -10.95
CA ILE A 432 -2.66 -1.45 -11.04
C ILE A 432 -1.41 -1.07 -10.25
N ARG A 433 -0.96 -2.00 -9.40
CA ARG A 433 0.25 -1.87 -8.60
C ARG A 433 1.43 -2.54 -9.32
N ASN A 434 2.33 -1.72 -9.87
CA ASN A 434 3.43 -2.16 -10.75
C ASN A 434 4.84 -1.87 -10.23
N GLU A 435 4.96 -1.33 -9.01
CA GLU A 435 6.22 -0.86 -8.42
C GLU A 435 6.29 -1.25 -6.93
N PRO A 436 7.50 -1.52 -6.40
CA PRO A 436 7.66 -1.77 -4.97
C PRO A 436 7.39 -0.49 -4.16
N PHE A 437 6.97 -0.66 -2.91
CA PHE A 437 6.83 0.46 -2.00
C PHE A 437 8.20 1.05 -1.64
N ASP A 438 8.42 2.31 -2.03
CA ASP A 438 9.63 3.08 -1.69
C ASP A 438 9.33 4.12 -0.60
N LEU A 439 9.92 3.90 0.58
CA LEU A 439 9.82 4.77 1.74
C LEU A 439 10.30 6.20 1.48
N LYS A 440 11.25 6.40 0.55
CA LYS A 440 11.76 7.75 0.22
C LYS A 440 10.72 8.62 -0.47
N THR A 441 9.75 7.98 -1.11
CA THR A 441 8.66 8.63 -1.85
C THR A 441 7.35 8.62 -1.06
N TRP A 442 7.35 8.07 0.17
CA TRP A 442 6.16 8.02 0.99
C TRP A 442 5.80 9.41 1.51
N LEU A 443 4.54 9.80 1.30
CA LEU A 443 4.02 11.09 1.71
C LEU A 443 3.81 11.09 3.22
N ILE A 444 4.57 11.92 3.91
CA ILE A 444 4.31 12.21 5.32
C ILE A 444 3.06 13.08 5.35
N PRO A 445 1.95 12.62 5.96
CA PRO A 445 0.71 13.39 5.90
C PRO A 445 0.88 14.67 6.74
N GLY A 446 0.23 15.75 6.29
CA GLY A 446 0.44 17.08 6.88
C GLY A 446 1.77 17.76 6.55
N ASP A 447 2.69 17.09 5.84
CA ASP A 447 3.92 17.73 5.38
C ASP A 447 3.72 18.42 4.03
N ASN A 448 3.40 19.71 4.11
CA ASN A 448 3.11 20.52 2.94
C ASN A 448 4.37 20.96 2.18
N SER A 449 5.59 20.64 2.65
CA SER A 449 6.82 20.93 1.91
C SER A 449 6.96 20.04 0.66
N GLN A 450 6.35 18.86 0.70
CA GLN A 450 6.31 17.92 -0.41
C GLN A 450 4.99 18.08 -1.17
N VAL A 451 4.70 19.25 -1.74
CA VAL A 451 3.43 19.51 -2.46
C VAL A 451 3.28 18.56 -3.66
N HIS A 452 2.76 17.36 -3.42
CA HIS A 452 2.24 16.49 -4.45
C HIS A 452 0.84 16.96 -4.74
N LYS A 453 0.67 17.66 -5.86
CA LYS A 453 -0.64 18.07 -6.34
C LYS A 453 -1.42 16.81 -6.69
N PHE A 454 -2.45 16.54 -5.91
CA PHE A 454 -3.47 15.58 -6.29
C PHE A 454 -4.38 16.24 -7.32
N ASN A 455 -4.47 15.65 -8.51
CA ASN A 455 -5.47 16.10 -9.47
C ASN A 455 -6.75 15.29 -9.28
N GLU A 456 -7.88 15.97 -9.20
CA GLU A 456 -9.17 15.32 -9.11
C GLU A 456 -9.52 14.68 -10.46
N GLU A 457 -9.92 13.41 -10.41
CA GLU A 457 -10.35 12.63 -11.55
C GLU A 457 -11.67 11.93 -11.24
N PHE A 458 -12.49 11.74 -12.26
CA PHE A 458 -13.79 11.10 -12.11
C PHE A 458 -13.73 9.70 -12.72
N LEU A 459 -13.86 8.65 -11.90
CA LEU A 459 -13.98 7.28 -12.40
C LEU A 459 -15.31 7.08 -13.12
N MET A 460 -16.36 7.67 -12.54
CA MET A 460 -17.72 7.77 -13.05
C MET A 460 -18.27 9.16 -12.64
N PRO A 461 -19.38 9.65 -13.20
CA PRO A 461 -19.94 10.97 -12.84
C PRO A 461 -20.15 11.19 -11.33
N SER A 462 -20.33 10.11 -10.57
CA SER A 462 -20.58 10.12 -9.12
C SER A 462 -19.39 9.66 -8.26
N VAL A 463 -18.29 9.15 -8.84
CA VAL A 463 -17.17 8.57 -8.10
C VAL A 463 -15.88 9.34 -8.38
N LYS A 464 -15.44 10.09 -7.37
CA LYS A 464 -14.20 10.88 -7.39
C LYS A 464 -13.01 9.99 -7.00
N ILE A 465 -11.89 10.21 -7.66
CA ILE A 465 -10.59 9.66 -7.29
C ILE A 465 -9.53 10.75 -7.47
N TYR A 466 -8.38 10.57 -6.84
CA TYR A 466 -7.26 11.50 -7.02
C TYR A 466 -6.13 10.82 -7.76
N SER A 467 -5.36 11.59 -8.53
CA SER A 467 -4.15 11.08 -9.17
C SER A 467 -2.89 11.62 -8.52
N ARG A 468 -1.96 10.70 -8.29
CA ARG A 468 -0.63 10.93 -7.72
C ARG A 468 0.43 10.61 -8.78
N GLY A 469 0.57 11.53 -9.73
CA GLY A 469 1.51 11.40 -10.84
C GLY A 469 1.04 10.41 -11.91
N LYS A 470 1.94 10.09 -12.84
CA LYS A 470 1.66 9.22 -13.99
C LYS A 470 2.37 7.88 -13.88
N LEU A 471 1.74 6.86 -14.42
CA LEU A 471 2.19 5.49 -14.48
C LEU A 471 2.25 5.05 -15.94
N LYS A 472 3.36 4.40 -16.33
CA LYS A 472 3.51 3.78 -17.64
C LYS A 472 3.37 2.27 -17.50
N ILE A 473 2.27 1.72 -17.99
CA ILE A 473 1.97 0.28 -17.95
C ILE A 473 2.03 -0.28 -19.37
N LYS A 474 2.58 -1.48 -19.55
CA LYS A 474 2.49 -2.20 -20.83
C LYS A 474 1.08 -2.73 -21.01
N SER A 475 0.51 -2.63 -22.21
CA SER A 475 -0.86 -3.09 -22.51
C SER A 475 -1.13 -4.52 -22.05
N LYS A 476 -0.14 -5.41 -22.25
CA LYS A 476 -0.19 -6.79 -21.74
C LYS A 476 -0.50 -6.86 -20.24
N ARG A 477 0.10 -6.00 -19.42
CA ARG A 477 -0.14 -6.01 -17.96
C ARG A 477 -1.57 -5.61 -17.59
N VAL A 478 -2.20 -4.75 -18.39
CA VAL A 478 -3.62 -4.42 -18.17
C VAL A 478 -4.48 -5.64 -18.48
N ALA A 479 -4.18 -6.37 -19.56
CA ALA A 479 -4.84 -7.63 -19.88
C ALA A 479 -4.64 -8.70 -18.79
N ASP A 480 -3.39 -8.94 -18.35
CA ASP A 480 -3.06 -9.88 -17.27
C ASP A 480 -3.88 -9.57 -16.00
N VAL A 481 -4.04 -8.28 -15.65
CA VAL A 481 -4.85 -7.84 -14.49
C VAL A 481 -6.35 -8.06 -14.73
N VAL A 482 -6.86 -7.82 -15.93
CA VAL A 482 -8.27 -8.08 -16.26
C VAL A 482 -8.58 -9.58 -16.12
N GLU A 483 -7.70 -10.44 -16.63
CA GLU A 483 -7.81 -11.90 -16.44
C GLU A 483 -7.73 -12.25 -14.96
N ALA A 484 -6.78 -11.71 -14.22
CA ALA A 484 -6.68 -11.96 -12.78
C ALA A 484 -7.91 -11.50 -11.99
N LEU A 485 -8.56 -10.40 -12.38
CA LEU A 485 -9.82 -9.96 -11.77
C LEU A 485 -10.95 -10.94 -12.08
N ILE A 486 -11.06 -11.45 -13.32
CA ILE A 486 -12.02 -12.52 -13.65
C ILE A 486 -11.74 -13.76 -12.78
N GLY A 487 -10.48 -14.15 -12.62
CA GLY A 487 -10.06 -15.25 -11.76
C GLY A 487 -10.40 -15.03 -10.28
N ALA A 488 -10.24 -13.80 -9.76
CA ALA A 488 -10.63 -13.44 -8.40
C ALA A 488 -12.14 -13.60 -8.18
N TYR A 489 -12.94 -13.11 -9.14
CA TYR A 489 -14.40 -13.23 -9.09
C TYR A 489 -14.85 -14.69 -9.18
N LEU A 490 -14.23 -15.48 -10.06
CA LEU A 490 -14.50 -16.91 -10.17
C LEU A 490 -14.15 -17.67 -8.89
N SER A 491 -12.97 -17.41 -8.32
CA SER A 491 -12.46 -18.12 -7.15
C SER A 491 -13.28 -17.86 -5.89
N SER A 492 -13.86 -16.66 -5.72
CA SER A 492 -14.61 -16.29 -4.52
C SER A 492 -16.12 -16.36 -4.69
N GLY A 493 -16.65 -15.91 -5.84
CA GLY A 493 -18.08 -15.82 -6.10
C GLY A 493 -18.63 -16.83 -7.11
N GLY A 494 -17.78 -17.73 -7.62
CA GLY A 494 -18.17 -18.74 -8.60
C GLY A 494 -18.42 -18.18 -10.00
N GLU A 495 -18.97 -19.02 -10.87
CA GLU A 495 -19.16 -18.70 -12.30
C GLU A 495 -20.06 -17.48 -12.52
N LEU A 496 -21.17 -17.38 -11.78
CA LEU A 496 -22.11 -16.25 -11.87
C LEU A 496 -21.43 -14.91 -11.55
N ALA A 497 -20.50 -14.89 -10.60
CA ALA A 497 -19.75 -13.70 -10.26
C ALA A 497 -18.76 -13.30 -11.36
N ALA A 498 -18.02 -14.27 -11.88
CA ALA A 498 -17.10 -14.05 -13.00
C ALA A 498 -17.83 -13.52 -14.24
N LEU A 499 -18.99 -14.10 -14.56
CA LEU A 499 -19.84 -13.66 -15.67
C LEU A 499 -20.39 -12.26 -15.49
N SER A 500 -20.87 -11.95 -14.28
CA SER A 500 -21.33 -10.60 -13.94
C SER A 500 -20.22 -9.57 -14.14
N PHE A 501 -18.98 -9.91 -13.73
CA PHE A 501 -17.83 -9.05 -13.93
C PHE A 501 -17.44 -8.93 -15.42
N MET A 502 -17.45 -10.03 -16.18
CA MET A 502 -17.22 -10.04 -17.63
C MET A 502 -18.24 -9.16 -18.37
N LYS A 503 -19.52 -9.28 -18.02
CA LYS A 503 -20.59 -8.43 -18.56
C LYS A 503 -20.36 -6.96 -18.24
N TRP A 504 -19.95 -6.64 -17.01
CA TRP A 504 -19.58 -5.28 -16.64
C TRP A 504 -18.37 -4.77 -17.42
N LEU A 505 -17.35 -5.60 -17.71
CA LEU A 505 -16.25 -5.21 -18.59
C LEU A 505 -16.72 -4.90 -20.02
N GLY A 506 -17.84 -5.50 -20.46
CA GLY A 506 -18.38 -5.38 -21.81
C GLY A 506 -18.24 -6.65 -22.66
N LEU A 507 -17.98 -7.80 -22.02
CA LEU A 507 -18.01 -9.12 -22.64
C LEU A 507 -19.39 -9.74 -22.40
N ASP A 508 -20.20 -9.83 -23.44
CA ASP A 508 -21.53 -10.42 -23.36
C ASP A 508 -21.43 -11.95 -23.48
N VAL A 509 -21.48 -12.65 -22.35
CA VAL A 509 -21.43 -14.11 -22.27
C VAL A 509 -22.58 -14.60 -21.40
N ASP A 510 -23.37 -15.53 -21.95
CA ASP A 510 -24.52 -16.10 -21.26
C ASP A 510 -24.46 -17.65 -21.25
N PHE A 511 -24.65 -18.23 -20.07
CA PHE A 511 -24.66 -19.67 -19.87
C PHE A 511 -26.06 -20.28 -19.88
N VAL A 512 -27.13 -19.54 -20.19
CA VAL A 512 -28.49 -20.11 -20.30
C VAL A 512 -28.45 -21.45 -21.08
N ASP A 513 -28.79 -22.53 -20.36
CA ASP A 513 -28.93 -23.88 -20.89
C ASP A 513 -30.25 -23.96 -21.64
N THR A 514 -30.23 -23.48 -22.88
CA THR A 514 -31.27 -23.83 -23.84
C THR A 514 -30.87 -25.15 -24.48
N PRO A 515 -31.66 -26.23 -24.34
CA PRO A 515 -31.44 -27.43 -25.12
C PRO A 515 -31.54 -27.05 -26.60
N MET A 516 -30.40 -27.06 -27.31
CA MET A 516 -30.36 -26.77 -28.73
C MET A 516 -30.55 -28.08 -29.51
N PRO A 517 -31.72 -28.32 -30.12
CA PRO A 517 -31.83 -29.33 -31.16
C PRO A 517 -31.02 -28.83 -32.36
N ARG A 518 -29.78 -29.31 -32.49
CA ARG A 518 -29.01 -29.09 -33.71
C ARG A 518 -29.67 -29.84 -34.85
N HIS A 519 -30.36 -29.11 -35.71
CA HIS A 519 -30.62 -29.60 -37.04
C HIS A 519 -29.31 -29.52 -37.81
N PHE A 520 -28.74 -30.68 -38.14
CA PHE A 520 -27.75 -30.78 -39.20
C PHE A 520 -28.52 -30.89 -40.52
N PRO A 521 -28.78 -29.81 -41.27
CA PRO A 521 -29.19 -29.95 -42.65
C PRO A 521 -27.97 -30.49 -43.41
N MET A 522 -27.87 -31.83 -43.49
CA MET A 522 -26.89 -32.51 -44.31
C MET A 522 -27.21 -32.26 -45.78
N ASN A 523 -26.87 -31.08 -46.29
CA ASN A 523 -26.58 -30.90 -47.70
C ASN A 523 -25.09 -31.14 -47.87
N ALA A 524 -24.70 -32.42 -48.00
CA ALA A 524 -23.33 -32.84 -48.21
C ALA A 524 -22.66 -32.07 -49.38
N GLU A 525 -23.47 -31.67 -50.35
CA GLU A 525 -23.10 -30.88 -51.54
C GLU A 525 -22.66 -29.44 -51.23
N LYS A 526 -23.02 -28.87 -50.08
CA LYS A 526 -22.56 -27.53 -49.65
C LYS A 526 -21.27 -27.56 -48.83
N ILE A 527 -20.90 -28.72 -48.27
CA ILE A 527 -19.76 -28.88 -47.35
C ILE A 527 -18.56 -29.52 -48.08
N VAL A 528 -18.84 -30.30 -49.13
CA VAL A 528 -17.84 -30.95 -49.97
C VAL A 528 -18.17 -30.63 -51.43
N ASN A 529 -17.21 -30.07 -52.18
CA ASN A 529 -17.36 -29.87 -53.61
C ASN A 529 -17.27 -31.23 -54.34
N VAL A 530 -18.43 -31.86 -54.54
CA VAL A 530 -18.54 -33.24 -55.04
C VAL A 530 -18.22 -33.35 -56.54
N ASP A 531 -18.10 -32.23 -57.26
CA ASP A 531 -17.82 -32.21 -58.70
C ASP A 531 -16.42 -32.73 -59.07
N THR A 532 -15.56 -32.96 -58.07
CA THR A 532 -14.20 -33.50 -58.26
C THR A 532 -14.06 -34.98 -57.91
N TRP A 533 -15.14 -35.65 -57.49
CA TRP A 533 -15.08 -37.03 -57.00
C TRP A 533 -15.72 -38.00 -58.00
N ASN A 534 -14.90 -38.94 -58.48
CA ASN A 534 -15.29 -39.94 -59.47
C ASN A 534 -16.45 -40.82 -58.89
N PRO A 535 -17.58 -41.02 -59.60
CA PRO A 535 -18.80 -41.61 -59.02
C PRO A 535 -18.70 -43.09 -58.60
N CYS A 536 -17.58 -43.77 -58.84
CA CYS A 536 -17.47 -45.21 -58.67
C CYS A 536 -17.08 -45.69 -57.26
N TYR A 537 -16.78 -44.81 -56.30
CA TYR A 537 -16.23 -45.21 -54.98
C TYR A 537 -16.85 -44.50 -53.77
N ILE A 538 -18.18 -44.37 -53.70
CA ILE A 538 -18.82 -43.87 -52.48
C ILE A 538 -19.96 -44.81 -52.06
N THR A 539 -19.68 -45.68 -51.08
CA THR A 539 -20.73 -46.24 -50.22
C THR A 539 -21.00 -45.26 -49.09
N GLY A 540 -22.27 -45.11 -48.69
CA GLY A 540 -22.71 -44.13 -47.66
C GLY A 540 -21.98 -44.21 -46.32
N SER A 541 -21.26 -45.31 -46.08
CA SER A 541 -20.39 -45.54 -44.92
C SER A 541 -19.16 -44.62 -44.85
N MET A 542 -18.57 -44.23 -45.99
CA MET A 542 -17.36 -43.37 -46.00
C MET A 542 -17.66 -41.90 -45.67
N ILE A 543 -18.84 -41.41 -46.05
CA ILE A 543 -19.29 -40.05 -45.72
C ILE A 543 -19.56 -39.94 -44.21
N LEU A 544 -20.17 -40.97 -43.61
CA LEU A 544 -20.44 -41.02 -42.18
C LEU A 544 -19.15 -41.04 -41.34
N LEU A 545 -18.11 -41.73 -41.82
CA LEU A 545 -16.80 -41.80 -41.15
C LEU A 545 -16.00 -40.49 -41.22
N CYS A 546 -16.19 -39.67 -42.26
CA CYS A 546 -15.59 -38.34 -42.32
C CYS A 546 -16.33 -37.31 -41.45
N LEU A 547 -17.65 -37.47 -41.28
CA LEU A 547 -18.47 -36.59 -40.45
C LEU A 547 -18.35 -36.88 -38.95
N LEU A 548 -18.06 -38.12 -38.56
CA LEU A 548 -17.84 -38.49 -37.15
C LEU A 548 -16.43 -38.15 -36.62
N LYS A 549 -15.52 -37.71 -37.50
CA LYS A 549 -14.13 -37.35 -37.16
C LYS A 549 -13.88 -35.83 -37.09
N ARG A 550 -14.88 -35.02 -37.40
CA ARG A 550 -14.97 -33.58 -37.14
C ARG A 550 -16.00 -33.34 -36.06
#